data_AF-A0A9X1VRT0-F1
#
_entry.id   AF-A0A9X1VRT0-F1
#
_cell.length_a   1.000
_cell.length_b   1.000
_cell.length_c   1.000
_cell.angle_alpha   90.00
_cell.angle_beta   90.00
_cell.angle_gamma   90.00
#
_symmetry.space_group_name_H-M   'P 1'
#
loop_
_entity.id
_entity.type
_entity.pdbx_description
1 polymer ?
#
loop_
_entity_poly.entity_id
_entity_poly.type
_entity_poly.pdbx_seq_one_letter_code
_entity_poly.pdbx_strand_id
1 'polypeptide(L)'
;MIFEKPGTDGELDVVSSYRVGFTCTTGAIDSVCIKYTMRDGICRLSYWPLNVFQEFLRSIEYYSESHYDGSDLQRASEDSEYARQLPARHPVHTLNNERPELTQEDYFTARDVFYVASLAVADQGDAICTECTFANGTRRVEVLPAYIAMNLCGAMKASVDLSGLVGAKPGGTA
;
A
#
# COMPACT_ATOMS: atom_id res chain seq x y z
N MET A 1 13.49 -17.58 -6.35
CA MET A 1 13.20 -16.75 -7.53
C MET A 1 14.08 -15.52 -7.38
N ILE A 2 15.09 -15.38 -8.23
CA ILE A 2 16.01 -14.24 -8.18
C ILE A 2 15.29 -13.09 -8.87
N PHE A 3 15.04 -12.00 -8.15
CA PHE A 3 14.64 -10.75 -8.79
C PHE A 3 15.84 -10.28 -9.61
N GLU A 4 15.80 -10.52 -10.91
CA GLU A 4 16.75 -9.88 -11.82
C GLU A 4 16.57 -8.37 -11.66
N LYS A 5 17.69 -7.67 -11.44
CA LYS A 5 17.70 -6.20 -11.46
C LYS A 5 17.07 -5.77 -12.78
N PRO A 6 15.98 -4.98 -12.78
CA PRO A 6 15.44 -4.49 -14.02
C PRO A 6 16.51 -3.64 -14.71
N GLY A 7 16.68 -3.91 -16.00
CA GLY A 7 17.56 -3.16 -16.87
C GLY A 7 17.28 -1.67 -16.77
N THR A 8 18.36 -0.90 -16.83
CA THR A 8 18.39 0.55 -16.95
C THR A 8 17.61 1.02 -18.19
N ASP A 9 16.29 1.17 -18.09
CA ASP A 9 15.46 2.16 -18.83
C ASP A 9 13.95 2.15 -18.46
N GLY A 10 13.60 1.75 -17.25
CA GLY A 10 12.26 1.96 -16.70
C GLY A 10 12.40 2.71 -15.39
N GLU A 11 12.03 3.98 -15.34
CA GLU A 11 11.89 4.70 -14.08
C GLU A 11 10.91 3.89 -13.23
N LEU A 12 11.43 3.17 -12.23
CA LEU A 12 10.58 2.43 -11.30
C LEU A 12 9.58 3.42 -10.73
N ASP A 13 8.30 3.10 -10.83
CA ASP A 13 7.25 4.05 -10.47
C ASP A 13 7.16 4.15 -8.95
N VAL A 14 7.90 5.12 -8.41
CA VAL A 14 7.96 5.39 -6.98
C VAL A 14 6.68 6.07 -6.52
N VAL A 15 6.01 5.49 -5.55
CA VAL A 15 4.82 6.05 -4.91
C VAL A 15 5.21 7.24 -4.04
N SER A 16 4.57 8.38 -4.27
CA SER A 16 4.74 9.59 -3.46
C SER A 16 3.69 9.71 -2.35
N SER A 17 2.48 9.22 -2.61
CA SER A 17 1.38 9.24 -1.64
C SER A 17 0.30 8.22 -2.03
N TYR A 18 -0.67 8.01 -1.14
CA TYR A 18 -1.81 7.14 -1.43
C TYR A 18 -3.08 7.62 -0.74
N ARG A 19 -4.20 7.08 -1.22
CA ARG A 19 -5.48 7.05 -0.52
C ARG A 19 -6.04 5.62 -0.62
N VAL A 20 -6.53 5.11 0.50
CA VAL A 20 -7.16 3.80 0.59
C VAL A 20 -8.64 3.96 0.94
N GLY A 21 -9.49 3.18 0.29
CA GLY A 21 -10.92 3.08 0.56
C GLY A 21 -11.32 1.63 0.71
N PHE A 22 -12.22 1.36 1.65
CA PHE A 22 -12.72 0.02 1.96
C PHE A 22 -14.18 -0.07 1.57
N THR A 23 -14.57 -1.22 1.03
CA THR A 23 -15.98 -1.54 0.81
C THR A 23 -16.37 -2.65 1.77
N CYS A 24 -17.49 -2.45 2.46
CA CYS A 24 -17.97 -3.42 3.44
C CYS A 24 -19.41 -3.84 3.14
N THR A 25 -19.65 -5.15 3.10
CA THR A 25 -20.99 -5.74 3.07
C THR A 25 -21.22 -6.35 4.44
N THR A 26 -22.35 -5.99 5.07
CA THR A 26 -22.74 -6.50 6.40
C THR A 26 -21.69 -6.30 7.51
N GLY A 27 -20.85 -5.27 7.39
CA GLY A 27 -19.83 -4.91 8.38
C GLY A 27 -18.44 -5.52 8.12
N ALA A 28 -18.32 -6.53 7.26
CA ALA A 28 -17.02 -7.10 6.88
C ALA A 28 -16.44 -6.41 5.64
N ILE A 29 -15.12 -6.23 5.57
CA ILE A 29 -14.43 -5.73 4.37
C ILE A 29 -14.54 -6.77 3.25
N ASP A 30 -15.08 -6.38 2.10
CA ASP A 30 -15.14 -7.22 0.90
C ASP A 30 -13.97 -6.95 -0.04
N SER A 31 -13.53 -5.70 -0.10
CA SER A 31 -12.51 -5.24 -1.04
C SER A 31 -11.92 -3.90 -0.63
N VAL A 32 -10.76 -3.63 -1.20
CA VAL A 32 -9.99 -2.40 -0.96
C VAL A 32 -9.67 -1.74 -2.29
N CYS A 33 -9.91 -0.45 -2.40
CA CYS A 33 -9.45 0.36 -3.52
C CYS A 33 -8.29 1.24 -3.05
N ILE A 34 -7.16 1.18 -3.74
CA ILE A 34 -6.00 2.03 -3.45
C ILE A 34 -5.71 2.88 -4.68
N LYS A 35 -5.66 4.19 -4.46
CA LYS A 35 -5.19 5.16 -5.43
C LYS A 35 -3.85 5.71 -4.98
N TYR A 36 -2.86 5.58 -5.83
CA TYR A 36 -1.50 6.08 -5.61
C TYR A 36 -1.28 7.33 -6.44
N THR A 37 -0.57 8.31 -5.87
CA THR A 37 0.10 9.35 -6.66
C THR A 37 1.54 8.93 -6.83
N MET A 38 1.99 8.78 -8.07
CA MET A 38 3.37 8.43 -8.40
C MET A 38 4.27 9.68 -8.36
N ARG A 39 5.58 9.49 -8.39
CA ARG A 39 6.57 10.57 -8.30
C ARG A 39 6.44 11.62 -9.41
N ASP A 40 6.06 11.19 -10.61
CA ASP A 40 5.76 12.04 -11.76
C ASP A 40 4.40 12.78 -11.66
N GLY A 41 3.62 12.52 -10.61
CA GLY A 41 2.29 13.09 -10.38
C GLY A 41 1.15 12.29 -11.04
N ILE A 42 1.43 11.22 -11.77
CA ILE A 42 0.40 10.37 -12.37
C ILE A 42 -0.30 9.59 -11.27
N CYS A 43 -1.63 9.49 -11.35
CA CYS A 43 -2.41 8.66 -10.45
C CYS A 43 -2.57 7.22 -10.98
N ARG A 44 -2.43 6.24 -10.10
CA ARG A 44 -2.70 4.83 -10.40
C ARG A 44 -3.77 4.28 -9.48
N LEU A 45 -4.68 3.51 -10.06
CA LEU A 45 -5.80 2.87 -9.36
C LEU A 45 -5.59 1.38 -9.32
N SER A 46 -6.02 0.76 -8.22
CA SER A 46 -5.99 -0.67 -8.01
C SER A 46 -7.15 -1.11 -7.13
N TYR A 47 -7.82 -2.19 -7.53
CA TYR A 47 -8.90 -2.81 -6.79
C TYR A 47 -8.45 -4.18 -6.30
N TRP A 48 -8.46 -4.37 -4.99
CA TRP A 48 -7.93 -5.53 -4.30
C TRP A 48 -9.09 -6.34 -3.74
N PRO A 49 -9.36 -7.55 -4.27
CA PRO A 49 -10.28 -8.46 -3.60
C PRO A 49 -9.71 -8.90 -2.25
N LEU A 50 -10.59 -9.27 -1.31
CA LEU A 50 -10.22 -9.56 0.08
C LEU A 50 -9.02 -10.52 0.23
N ASN A 51 -8.97 -11.60 -0.55
CA ASN A 51 -7.88 -12.59 -0.46
C ASN A 51 -6.52 -11.98 -0.84
N VAL A 52 -6.45 -11.21 -1.93
CA VAL A 52 -5.20 -10.58 -2.37
C VAL A 52 -4.84 -9.41 -1.46
N PHE A 53 -5.83 -8.67 -0.95
CA PHE A 53 -5.61 -7.65 0.07
C PHE A 53 -5.00 -8.24 1.36
N GLN A 54 -5.49 -9.38 1.84
CA GLN A 54 -4.93 -10.04 3.02
C GLN A 54 -3.48 -10.49 2.82
N GLU A 55 -3.13 -10.96 1.62
CA GLU A 55 -1.73 -11.27 1.26
C GLU A 55 -0.86 -10.02 1.26
N PHE A 56 -1.37 -8.92 0.70
CA PHE A 56 -0.66 -7.65 0.70
C PHE A 56 -0.44 -7.11 2.12
N LEU A 57 -1.49 -7.10 2.95
CA LEU A 57 -1.44 -6.64 4.34
C LEU A 57 -0.40 -7.43 5.14
N ARG A 58 -0.41 -8.77 5.08
CA ARG A 58 0.59 -9.58 5.79
C ARG A 58 2.02 -9.29 5.32
N SER A 59 2.21 -9.05 4.03
CA SER A 59 3.54 -8.78 3.46
C SER A 59 4.07 -7.42 3.92
N ILE A 60 3.23 -6.38 3.92
CA ILE A 60 3.63 -5.04 4.36
C ILE A 60 3.75 -4.95 5.89
N GLU A 61 2.99 -5.75 6.64
CA GLU A 61 3.15 -5.91 8.09
C GLU A 61 4.52 -6.49 8.42
N TYR A 62 4.89 -7.61 7.80
CA TYR A 62 6.20 -8.23 7.99
C TYR A 62 7.34 -7.27 7.65
N TYR A 63 7.22 -6.54 6.53
CA TYR A 63 8.16 -5.48 6.15
C TYR A 63 8.23 -4.39 7.22
N SER A 64 7.08 -3.88 7.68
CA SER A 64 7.03 -2.79 8.66
C SER A 64 7.68 -3.20 9.98
N GLU A 65 7.43 -4.41 10.47
CA GLU A 65 8.04 -4.94 11.69
C GLU A 65 9.56 -5.10 11.57
N SER A 66 10.05 -5.49 10.39
CA SER A 66 11.48 -5.74 10.16
C SER A 66 12.29 -4.45 9.94
N HIS A 67 11.64 -3.37 9.50
CA HIS A 67 12.30 -2.12 9.08
C HIS A 67 11.93 -0.90 9.92
N TYR A 68 11.10 -1.05 10.97
CA TYR A 68 10.67 0.09 11.79
C TYR A 68 11.83 0.80 12.48
N ASP A 69 12.77 0.04 13.04
CA ASP A 69 13.89 0.59 13.79
C ASP A 69 14.85 1.37 12.88
N GLY A 70 15.07 2.64 13.22
CA GLY A 70 15.85 3.58 12.41
C GLY A 70 15.11 4.11 11.18
N SER A 71 13.83 3.79 11.01
CA SER A 71 13.03 4.34 9.91
C SER A 71 12.72 5.83 10.09
N ASP A 72 12.40 6.50 8.99
CA ASP A 72 11.92 7.87 9.04
C ASP A 72 10.55 7.98 9.73
N LEU A 73 9.78 6.89 9.77
CA LEU A 73 8.53 6.84 10.52
C LEU A 73 8.80 6.91 12.02
N GLN A 74 9.73 6.09 12.52
CA GLN A 74 10.15 6.15 13.92
C GLN A 74 10.71 7.54 14.25
N ARG A 75 11.67 8.05 13.46
CA ARG A 75 12.29 9.36 13.70
C ARG A 75 11.27 10.50 13.71
N ALA A 76 10.33 10.51 12.76
CA ALA A 76 9.27 11.53 12.73
C ALA A 76 8.29 11.41 13.92
N SER A 77 8.16 10.22 14.51
CA SER A 77 7.35 10.03 15.73
C SER A 77 8.07 10.49 17.01
N GLU A 78 9.40 10.41 17.02
CA GLU A 78 10.25 10.74 18.17
C GLU A 78 10.71 12.21 18.17
N ASP A 79 10.93 12.80 17.00
CA ASP A 79 11.40 14.17 16.81
C ASP A 79 10.51 14.94 15.82
N SER A 80 9.77 15.93 16.36
CA SER A 80 8.89 16.79 15.57
C SER A 80 9.63 17.74 14.60
N GLU A 81 10.92 18.02 14.83
CA GLU A 81 11.74 18.87 13.96
C GLU A 81 12.39 18.09 12.81
N TYR A 82 12.54 16.77 12.95
CA TYR A 82 13.13 15.89 11.94
C TYR A 82 12.47 16.09 10.57
N ALA A 83 11.13 16.06 10.52
CA ALA A 83 10.38 16.22 9.28
C ALA A 83 10.70 17.55 8.56
N ARG A 84 10.92 18.65 9.31
CA ARG A 84 11.17 19.97 8.72
C ARG A 84 12.51 20.07 7.99
N GLN A 85 13.46 19.22 8.33
CA GLN A 85 14.81 19.21 7.74
C GLN A 85 14.88 18.38 6.45
N LEU A 86 13.84 17.61 6.15
CA LEU A 86 13.81 16.72 4.99
C LEU A 86 13.54 17.49 3.69
N PRO A 87 14.09 17.04 2.55
CA PRO A 87 13.82 17.64 1.25
C PRO A 87 12.32 17.65 0.92
N ALA A 88 11.82 18.67 0.22
CA ALA A 88 10.38 18.82 -0.08
C ALA A 88 9.75 17.59 -0.78
N ARG A 89 10.52 16.84 -1.57
CA ARG A 89 10.09 15.61 -2.27
C ARG A 89 10.30 14.32 -1.46
N HIS A 90 10.61 14.44 -0.17
CA HIS A 90 10.75 13.29 0.72
C HIS A 90 9.37 12.65 1.01
N PRO A 91 9.27 11.32 1.12
CA PRO A 91 8.01 10.61 1.45
C PRO A 91 7.21 11.17 2.63
N VAL A 92 7.92 11.66 3.66
CA VAL A 92 7.33 12.33 4.84
C VAL A 92 6.45 13.52 4.45
N HIS A 93 6.87 14.31 3.47
CA HIS A 93 6.14 15.48 2.99
C HIS A 93 5.11 15.10 1.93
N THR A 94 5.50 14.26 0.96
CA THR A 94 4.65 13.93 -0.19
C THR A 94 3.41 13.13 0.23
N LEU A 95 3.50 12.29 1.26
CA LEU A 95 2.36 11.51 1.76
C LEU A 95 1.11 12.35 2.06
N ASN A 96 1.32 13.57 2.56
CA ASN A 96 0.24 14.52 2.85
C ASN A 96 0.02 15.50 1.69
N ASN A 97 1.10 16.07 1.14
CA ASN A 97 1.01 17.16 0.15
C ASN A 97 0.50 16.70 -1.21
N GLU A 98 0.70 15.43 -1.57
CA GLU A 98 0.36 14.88 -2.88
C GLU A 98 -0.75 13.82 -2.78
N ARG A 99 -1.45 13.76 -1.62
CA ARG A 99 -2.47 12.75 -1.35
C ARG A 99 -3.60 12.84 -2.38
N PRO A 100 -3.90 11.76 -3.13
CA PRO A 100 -4.96 11.81 -4.11
C PRO A 100 -6.33 11.79 -3.43
N GLU A 101 -7.33 12.34 -4.11
CA GLU A 101 -8.73 12.10 -3.78
C GLU A 101 -9.19 10.75 -4.34
N LEU A 102 -9.90 9.99 -3.52
CA LEU A 102 -10.52 8.72 -3.93
C LEU A 102 -12.04 8.91 -3.95
N THR A 103 -12.61 8.88 -5.15
CA THR A 103 -14.03 9.12 -5.41
C THR A 103 -14.79 7.81 -5.61
N GLN A 104 -16.12 7.90 -5.71
CA GLN A 104 -16.94 6.73 -6.06
C GLN A 104 -16.72 6.26 -7.50
N GLU A 105 -16.44 7.18 -8.43
CA GLU A 105 -16.11 6.85 -9.82
C GLU A 105 -14.78 6.09 -9.92
N ASP A 106 -13.78 6.51 -9.13
CA ASP A 106 -12.51 5.81 -9.00
C ASP A 106 -12.72 4.36 -8.58
N TYR A 107 -13.65 4.12 -7.64
CA TYR A 107 -13.96 2.78 -7.17
C TYR A 107 -14.54 1.89 -8.28
N PHE A 108 -15.54 2.37 -9.01
CA PHE A 108 -16.12 1.60 -10.12
C PHE A 108 -15.08 1.33 -11.21
N THR A 109 -14.30 2.35 -11.57
CA THR A 109 -13.22 2.24 -12.56
C THR A 109 -12.18 1.21 -12.11
N ALA A 110 -11.75 1.26 -10.85
CA ALA A 110 -10.77 0.33 -10.32
C ALA A 110 -11.30 -1.11 -10.34
N ARG A 111 -12.57 -1.32 -9.95
CA ARG A 111 -13.20 -2.65 -9.96
C ARG A 111 -13.25 -3.26 -11.36
N ASP A 112 -13.59 -2.45 -12.37
CA ASP A 112 -13.81 -2.96 -13.73
C ASP A 112 -12.52 -3.09 -14.53
N VAL A 113 -11.55 -2.18 -14.33
CA VAL A 113 -10.34 -2.08 -15.17
C VAL A 113 -9.08 -2.52 -14.44
N PHE A 114 -9.00 -2.29 -13.13
CA PHE A 114 -7.79 -2.47 -12.32
C PHE A 114 -7.99 -3.49 -11.19
N TYR A 115 -8.76 -4.54 -11.46
CA TYR A 115 -8.94 -5.67 -10.57
C TYR A 115 -7.64 -6.48 -10.45
N VAL A 116 -7.05 -6.52 -9.25
CA VAL A 116 -5.83 -7.28 -8.97
C VAL A 116 -6.16 -8.76 -8.83
N ALA A 117 -5.64 -9.57 -9.74
CA ALA A 117 -5.84 -11.01 -9.76
C ALA A 117 -4.78 -11.76 -8.94
N SER A 118 -3.55 -11.27 -8.94
CA SER A 118 -2.46 -11.80 -8.11
C SER A 118 -1.43 -10.74 -7.78
N LEU A 119 -0.67 -10.99 -6.73
CA LEU A 119 0.34 -10.10 -6.18
C LEU A 119 1.66 -10.86 -5.98
N ALA A 120 2.78 -10.20 -6.29
CA ALA A 120 4.09 -10.54 -5.74
C ALA A 120 4.65 -9.33 -5.00
N VAL A 121 5.32 -9.57 -3.87
CA VAL A 121 5.89 -8.53 -3.03
C VAL A 121 7.37 -8.83 -2.80
N ALA A 122 8.21 -7.82 -2.96
CA ALA A 122 9.65 -7.90 -2.72
C ALA A 122 10.10 -6.82 -1.74
N ASP A 123 10.78 -7.24 -0.68
CA ASP A 123 11.50 -6.34 0.22
C ASP A 123 12.81 -5.90 -0.44
N GLN A 124 13.04 -4.59 -0.55
CA GLN A 124 14.26 -3.99 -1.09
C GLN A 124 15.05 -3.18 -0.06
N GLY A 125 14.74 -3.34 1.23
CA GLY A 125 15.34 -2.55 2.31
C GLY A 125 14.59 -1.25 2.53
N ASP A 126 14.97 -0.18 1.83
CA ASP A 126 14.40 1.16 1.99
C ASP A 126 13.04 1.36 1.26
N ALA A 127 12.58 0.32 0.57
CA ALA A 127 11.30 0.28 -0.10
C ALA A 127 10.77 -1.16 -0.20
N ILE A 128 9.48 -1.26 -0.51
CA ILE A 128 8.82 -2.50 -0.92
C ILE A 128 8.35 -2.37 -2.37
N CYS A 129 8.60 -3.39 -3.18
CA CYS A 129 8.10 -3.47 -4.54
C CYS A 129 6.89 -4.39 -4.60
N THR A 130 5.78 -3.89 -5.15
CA THR A 130 4.56 -4.66 -5.39
C THR A 130 4.41 -4.87 -6.89
N GLU A 131 4.43 -6.12 -7.34
CA GLU A 131 4.07 -6.49 -8.71
C GLU A 131 2.62 -6.99 -8.71
N CYS A 132 1.72 -6.18 -9.25
CA CYS A 132 0.31 -6.51 -9.42
C CYS A 132 0.09 -7.08 -10.82
N THR A 133 -0.53 -8.25 -10.91
CA THR A 133 -1.12 -8.75 -12.17
C THR A 133 -2.63 -8.51 -12.13
N PHE A 134 -3.14 -7.77 -13.10
CA PHE A 134 -4.55 -7.44 -13.22
C PHE A 134 -5.34 -8.51 -13.97
N ALA A 135 -6.66 -8.57 -13.78
CA ALA A 135 -7.54 -9.54 -14.43
C ALA A 135 -7.48 -9.48 -15.97
N ASN A 136 -7.12 -8.33 -16.55
CA ASN A 136 -6.90 -8.17 -17.99
C ASN A 136 -5.52 -8.67 -18.48
N GLY A 137 -4.71 -9.27 -17.59
CA GLY A 137 -3.37 -9.78 -17.88
C GLY A 137 -2.24 -8.75 -17.83
N THR A 138 -2.57 -7.46 -17.68
CA THR A 138 -1.57 -6.39 -17.52
C THR A 138 -0.81 -6.56 -16.21
N ARG A 139 0.46 -6.17 -16.19
CA ARG A 139 1.28 -6.11 -14.98
C ARG A 139 1.71 -4.69 -14.68
N ARG A 140 1.76 -4.34 -13.40
CA ARG A 140 2.35 -3.09 -12.93
C ARG A 140 3.23 -3.37 -11.72
N VAL A 141 4.31 -2.60 -11.62
CA VAL A 141 5.17 -2.57 -10.46
C VAL A 141 5.01 -1.20 -9.81
N GLU A 142 4.69 -1.18 -8.53
CA GLU A 142 4.74 0.02 -7.70
C GLU A 142 5.87 -0.12 -6.67
N VAL A 143 6.66 0.93 -6.50
CA VAL A 143 7.71 0.98 -5.48
C VAL A 143 7.25 1.89 -4.36
N LEU A 144 7.00 1.33 -3.18
CA LEU A 144 6.55 2.08 -2.01
C LEU A 144 7.77 2.32 -1.10
N PRO A 145 8.24 3.58 -0.96
CA PRO A 145 9.27 3.91 0.02
C PRO A 145 8.85 3.48 1.43
N ALA A 146 9.81 3.13 2.29
CA ALA A 146 9.57 2.60 3.64
C ALA A 146 8.52 3.40 4.42
N TYR A 147 8.64 4.74 4.43
CA TYR A 147 7.70 5.62 5.10
C TYR A 147 6.26 5.50 4.56
N ILE A 148 6.10 5.39 3.23
CA ILE A 148 4.79 5.21 2.59
C ILE A 148 4.24 3.83 2.93
N ALA A 149 5.07 2.78 2.83
CA ALA A 149 4.67 1.41 3.10
C ALA A 149 4.17 1.23 4.55
N MET A 150 4.92 1.73 5.52
CA MET A 150 4.56 1.62 6.93
C MET A 150 3.32 2.45 7.29
N ASN A 151 3.18 3.65 6.72
CA ASN A 151 1.94 4.44 6.88
C ASN A 151 0.74 3.70 6.28
N LEU A 152 0.90 3.10 5.09
CA LEU A 152 -0.16 2.32 4.44
C LEU A 152 -0.55 1.11 5.30
N CYS A 153 0.44 0.39 5.84
CA CYS A 153 0.23 -0.69 6.80
C CYS A 153 -0.61 -0.22 8.00
N GLY A 154 -0.22 0.86 8.67
CA GLY A 154 -0.96 1.41 9.80
C GLY A 154 -2.40 1.80 9.44
N ALA A 155 -2.61 2.45 8.28
CA ALA A 155 -3.94 2.83 7.80
C ALA A 155 -4.83 1.62 7.49
N MET A 156 -4.27 0.57 6.90
CA MET A 156 -5.00 -0.67 6.59
C MET A 156 -5.36 -1.44 7.87
N LYS A 157 -4.44 -1.57 8.82
CA LYS A 157 -4.71 -2.23 10.11
C LYS A 157 -5.81 -1.52 10.90
N ALA A 158 -5.71 -0.20 11.04
CA ALA A 158 -6.74 0.58 11.73
C ALA A 158 -8.14 0.39 11.10
N SER A 159 -8.20 0.26 9.78
CA SER A 159 -9.47 0.02 9.06
C SER A 159 -10.00 -1.39 9.26
N VAL A 160 -9.11 -2.40 9.28
CA VAL A 160 -9.46 -3.79 9.61
C VAL A 160 -10.00 -3.89 11.03
N ASP A 161 -9.35 -3.25 12.00
CA ASP A 161 -9.77 -3.23 13.41
C ASP A 161 -11.15 -2.59 13.56
N LEU A 162 -11.40 -1.46 12.88
CA LEU A 162 -12.70 -0.79 12.89
C LEU A 162 -13.82 -1.59 12.21
N SER A 163 -13.48 -2.40 11.20
CA SER A 163 -14.45 -3.28 10.52
C SER A 163 -14.80 -4.56 11.30
N GLY A 164 -14.15 -4.82 12.43
CA GLY A 164 -14.42 -6.02 13.23
C GLY A 164 -14.00 -7.32 12.53
N LEU A 165 -13.09 -7.27 11.54
CA LEU A 165 -12.56 -8.46 10.87
C LEU A 165 -11.60 -9.29 11.74
N VAL A 166 -11.58 -9.05 13.06
CA VAL A 166 -11.21 -10.06 14.07
C VAL A 166 -12.48 -10.80 14.53
N GLY A 167 -13.26 -11.29 13.57
CA GLY A 167 -14.35 -12.22 13.80
C GLY A 167 -13.78 -13.62 14.01
N ALA A 168 -13.59 -13.99 15.27
CA ALA A 168 -13.51 -15.35 15.83
C ALA A 168 -12.99 -16.47 14.89
N LYS A 169 -11.81 -17.02 15.23
CA LYS A 169 -11.60 -18.46 15.00
C LYS A 169 -12.81 -19.19 15.62
N PRO A 170 -13.57 -20.02 14.88
CA PRO A 170 -14.43 -20.98 15.52
C PRO A 170 -13.51 -21.97 16.24
N GLY A 171 -13.35 -21.79 17.54
CA GLY A 171 -12.78 -22.82 18.38
C GLY A 171 -13.73 -24.01 18.41
N GLY A 172 -13.58 -24.93 17.44
CA GLY A 172 -13.61 -26.36 17.78
C GLY A 172 -12.38 -26.60 18.65
N THR A 173 -12.37 -27.42 19.69
CA THR A 173 -13.17 -28.59 20.11
C THR A 173 -12.90 -28.64 21.64
N ALA A 174 -13.76 -29.11 22.54
CA ALA A 174 -14.38 -30.43 22.66
C ALA A 174 -15.41 -30.41 23.80
#